data_AF-A0A1M5EP15-F1
#
_entry.id   AF-A0A1M5EP15-F1
#
_cell.length_a   1.000
_cell.length_b   1.000
_cell.length_c   1.000
_cell.angle_alpha   90.00
_cell.angle_beta   90.00
_cell.angle_gamma   90.00
#
_symmetry.space_group_name_H-M   'P 1'
#
loop_
_entity.id
_entity.type
_entity.pdbx_description
1 polymer ?
#
loop_
_entity_poly.entity_id
_entity_poly.type
_entity_poly.pdbx_seq_one_letter_code
_entity_poly.pdbx_strand_id
1 'polypeptide(L)'
;MLQNKQYKNVLAANKIKGRFLVIRRVGVFGKLKGLLLLLYCIARYAGHAQEIIIGDARSIFSKLFILFGNLFNRRIVLVDDGLYLLSYISKVLDKRYVIYTKLPLEKVVRSCVSRLYIVPQEVKKIEIIPANSVSFVGMKLVEIGYLDEDIYIKILQEVAYKGKGSGKNLIYYAHREESDNKLSLIESLGYKVIKSELPVEQLLERDGAPSGSYYSLYSTAIYNLSKSIAGSKFYSYRIDKFYWPAHAREAIEQCYDLLKISGIEILDIRF
;
A
#
# COMPACT_ATOMS: atom_id res chain seq x y z
N MET A 1 -10.95 -6.62 -9.99
CA MET A 1 -10.59 -7.18 -11.31
C MET A 1 -9.08 -7.40 -11.49
N LEU A 2 -8.21 -6.46 -11.06
CA LEU A 2 -6.74 -6.52 -11.21
C LEU A 2 -6.03 -7.70 -10.53
N GLN A 3 -6.46 -8.13 -9.34
CA GLN A 3 -5.86 -9.29 -8.65
C GLN A 3 -5.97 -10.59 -9.47
N ASN A 4 -7.05 -10.79 -10.25
CA ASN A 4 -7.25 -12.01 -11.04
C ASN A 4 -6.20 -12.19 -12.16
N LYS A 5 -5.69 -11.09 -12.73
CA LYS A 5 -4.64 -11.12 -13.76
C LYS A 5 -3.28 -11.47 -13.15
N GLN A 6 -2.99 -10.95 -11.94
CA GLN A 6 -1.76 -11.24 -11.21
C GLN A 6 -1.66 -12.71 -10.79
N TYR A 7 -2.73 -13.31 -10.24
CA TYR A 7 -2.76 -14.75 -9.93
C TYR A 7 -2.60 -15.62 -11.18
N LYS A 8 -3.29 -15.27 -12.28
CA LYS A 8 -3.14 -15.98 -13.56
C LYS A 8 -1.73 -15.89 -14.11
N ASN A 9 -1.08 -14.73 -14.02
CA ASN A 9 0.30 -14.55 -14.45
C ASN A 9 1.29 -15.33 -13.56
N VAL A 10 1.08 -15.37 -12.24
CA VAL A 10 1.89 -16.19 -11.31
C VAL A 10 1.72 -17.69 -11.61
N LEU A 11 0.48 -18.14 -11.83
CA LEU A 11 0.16 -19.53 -12.19
C LEU A 11 0.74 -19.92 -13.56
N ALA A 12 0.65 -19.03 -14.56
CA ALA A 12 1.16 -19.26 -15.92
C ALA A 12 2.69 -19.20 -16.00
N ALA A 13 3.33 -18.22 -15.33
CA ALA A 13 4.79 -18.02 -15.38
C ALA A 13 5.57 -19.14 -14.69
N ASN A 14 4.99 -19.81 -13.70
CA ASN A 14 5.71 -20.80 -12.88
C ASN A 14 5.35 -22.26 -13.18
N LYS A 15 4.54 -22.51 -14.23
CA LYS A 15 4.04 -23.86 -14.56
C LYS A 15 3.57 -24.59 -13.28
N ILE A 16 2.83 -23.90 -12.41
CA ILE A 16 2.30 -24.50 -11.17
C ILE A 16 1.34 -25.61 -11.60
N LYS A 17 1.84 -26.85 -11.62
CA LYS A 17 1.11 -28.06 -11.99
C LYS A 17 0.65 -28.73 -10.69
N GLY A 18 -0.65 -28.77 -10.44
CA GLY A 18 -1.22 -29.44 -9.27
C GLY A 18 -2.54 -28.83 -8.78
N ARG A 19 -3.05 -29.35 -7.65
CA ARG A 19 -4.20 -28.77 -6.94
C ARG A 19 -3.71 -27.63 -6.04
N PHE A 20 -4.19 -26.42 -6.29
CA PHE A 20 -3.85 -25.22 -5.52
C PHE A 20 -5.11 -24.60 -4.89
N LEU A 21 -4.94 -23.97 -3.74
CA LEU A 21 -6.00 -23.22 -3.05
C LEU A 21 -5.63 -21.74 -3.05
N VAL A 22 -6.52 -20.88 -3.57
CA VAL A 22 -6.38 -19.42 -3.54
C VAL A 22 -7.30 -18.84 -2.48
N ILE A 23 -6.72 -18.21 -1.46
CA ILE A 23 -7.49 -17.56 -0.39
C ILE A 23 -7.49 -16.05 -0.61
N ARG A 24 -8.70 -15.50 -0.74
CA ARG A 24 -8.94 -14.04 -0.77
C ARG A 24 -9.55 -13.57 0.54
N ARG A 25 -9.50 -12.27 0.79
CA ARG A 25 -10.20 -11.63 1.90
C ARG A 25 -11.71 -11.86 1.73
N VAL A 26 -12.27 -12.78 2.51
CA VAL A 26 -13.71 -13.00 2.60
C VAL A 26 -14.25 -12.07 3.68
N GLY A 27 -15.23 -11.23 3.34
CA GLY A 27 -15.97 -10.44 4.34
C GLY A 27 -16.54 -11.37 5.40
N VAL A 28 -16.56 -10.92 6.65
CA VAL A 28 -16.88 -11.74 7.84
C VAL A 28 -18.30 -12.31 7.72
N PHE A 29 -18.43 -13.52 7.18
CA PHE A 29 -19.63 -14.33 7.35
C PHE A 29 -19.71 -14.77 8.83
N GLY A 30 -20.92 -14.84 9.38
CA GLY A 30 -21.20 -15.07 10.81
C GLY A 30 -20.25 -16.06 11.49
N LYS A 31 -19.72 -15.65 12.65
CA LYS A 31 -18.51 -16.17 13.31
C LYS A 31 -18.42 -17.70 13.44
N LEU A 32 -19.53 -18.41 13.61
CA LEU A 32 -19.51 -19.87 13.85
C LEU A 32 -19.60 -20.71 12.57
N LYS A 33 -20.54 -20.38 11.65
CA LYS A 33 -20.71 -21.11 10.38
C LYS A 33 -19.52 -20.88 9.44
N GLY A 34 -18.96 -19.66 9.44
CA GLY A 34 -17.75 -19.35 8.68
C GLY A 34 -16.52 -20.12 9.17
N LEU A 35 -16.39 -20.35 10.48
CA LEU A 35 -15.28 -21.11 11.06
C LEU A 35 -15.38 -22.61 10.75
N LEU A 36 -16.58 -23.21 10.85
CA LEU A 36 -16.78 -24.62 10.49
C LEU A 36 -16.56 -24.86 8.99
N LEU A 37 -17.07 -23.97 8.14
CA LEU A 37 -16.83 -24.03 6.69
C LEU A 37 -15.33 -23.86 6.38
N LEU A 38 -14.64 -22.96 7.10
CA LEU A 38 -13.20 -22.80 6.99
C LEU A 38 -12.45 -24.07 7.39
N LEU A 39 -12.77 -24.65 8.55
CA LEU A 39 -12.12 -25.88 9.04
C LEU A 39 -12.36 -27.04 8.07
N TYR A 40 -13.58 -27.16 7.52
CA TYR A 40 -13.90 -28.11 6.47
C TYR A 40 -13.09 -27.86 5.19
N CYS A 41 -12.98 -26.61 4.74
CA CYS A 41 -12.17 -26.24 3.58
C CYS A 41 -10.67 -26.51 3.82
N ILE A 42 -10.16 -26.24 5.02
CA ILE A 42 -8.78 -26.56 5.40
C ILE A 42 -8.57 -28.07 5.36
N ALA A 43 -9.42 -28.85 6.04
CA ALA A 43 -9.33 -30.30 6.09
C ALA A 43 -9.42 -30.93 4.69
N ARG A 44 -10.33 -30.44 3.84
CA ARG A 44 -10.58 -30.98 2.50
C ARG A 44 -9.55 -30.54 1.46
N TYR A 45 -9.08 -29.29 1.50
CA TYR A 45 -8.25 -28.72 0.44
C TYR A 45 -6.78 -28.55 0.85
N ALA A 46 -6.47 -28.16 2.09
CA ALA A 46 -5.07 -28.03 2.53
C ALA A 46 -4.40 -29.40 2.73
N GLY A 47 -5.19 -30.44 3.05
CA GLY A 47 -4.70 -31.82 3.15
C GLY A 47 -4.19 -32.39 1.82
N HIS A 48 -4.79 -32.01 0.70
CA HIS A 48 -4.45 -32.55 -0.64
C HIS A 48 -3.70 -31.58 -1.56
N ALA A 49 -3.67 -30.28 -1.22
CA ALA A 49 -2.91 -29.31 -2.01
C ALA A 49 -1.41 -29.45 -1.74
N GLN A 50 -0.61 -29.45 -2.81
CA GLN A 50 0.85 -29.40 -2.71
C GLN A 50 1.34 -27.97 -2.45
N GLU A 51 0.60 -26.98 -2.95
CA GLU A 51 0.91 -25.57 -2.85
C GLU A 51 -0.30 -24.76 -2.36
N ILE A 52 -0.07 -23.82 -1.45
CA ILE A 52 -1.08 -22.91 -0.90
C ILE A 52 -0.73 -21.48 -1.32
N ILE A 53 -1.63 -20.84 -2.07
CA ILE A 53 -1.42 -19.48 -2.60
C ILE A 53 -2.25 -18.48 -1.81
N ILE A 54 -1.57 -17.49 -1.24
CA ILE A 54 -2.14 -16.56 -0.27
C ILE A 54 -1.93 -15.13 -0.75
N GLY A 55 -3.02 -14.37 -0.83
CA GLY A 55 -2.97 -12.94 -1.17
C GLY A 55 -2.53 -12.05 -0.02
N ASP A 56 -3.34 -12.01 1.04
CA ASP A 56 -3.05 -11.22 2.24
C ASP A 56 -2.64 -12.16 3.39
N ALA A 57 -1.35 -12.22 3.69
CA ALA A 57 -0.80 -13.09 4.73
C ALA A 57 -1.22 -12.70 6.17
N ARG A 58 -1.80 -11.52 6.37
CA ARG A 58 -2.17 -11.00 7.71
C ARG A 58 -3.55 -11.45 8.17
N SER A 59 -4.43 -11.76 7.22
CA SER A 59 -5.78 -12.24 7.50
C SER A 59 -5.74 -13.44 8.45
N ILE A 60 -6.64 -13.47 9.43
CA ILE A 60 -6.76 -14.59 10.39
C ILE A 60 -6.89 -15.92 9.63
N PHE A 61 -7.67 -15.92 8.54
CA PHE A 61 -7.83 -17.07 7.66
C PHE A 61 -6.50 -17.49 7.03
N SER A 62 -5.76 -16.54 6.44
CA SER A 62 -4.46 -16.82 5.84
C SER A 62 -3.46 -17.35 6.85
N LYS A 63 -3.44 -16.82 8.08
CA LYS A 63 -2.58 -17.31 9.16
C LYS A 63 -2.86 -18.77 9.49
N LEU A 64 -4.13 -19.17 9.54
CA LEU A 64 -4.51 -20.57 9.74
C LEU A 64 -4.02 -21.46 8.59
N PHE A 65 -4.24 -21.05 7.34
CA PHE A 65 -3.73 -21.80 6.18
C PHE A 65 -2.19 -21.88 6.14
N ILE A 66 -1.48 -20.83 6.58
CA ILE A 66 -0.02 -20.85 6.73
C ILE A 66 0.38 -21.85 7.81
N LEU A 67 -0.30 -21.86 8.96
CA LEU A 67 -0.04 -22.80 10.05
C LEU A 67 -0.20 -24.26 9.57
N PHE A 68 -1.32 -24.57 8.93
CA PHE A 68 -1.57 -25.92 8.39
C PHE A 68 -0.60 -26.27 7.26
N GLY A 69 -0.31 -25.33 6.37
CA GLY A 69 0.68 -25.52 5.32
C GLY A 69 2.04 -25.91 5.89
N ASN A 70 2.50 -25.22 6.94
CA ASN A 70 3.74 -25.54 7.62
C ASN A 70 3.67 -26.91 8.32
N LEU A 71 2.57 -27.22 9.02
CA LEU A 71 2.39 -28.49 9.74
C LEU A 71 2.45 -29.70 8.79
N PHE A 72 1.92 -29.55 7.57
CA PHE A 72 1.91 -30.59 6.55
C PHE A 72 3.03 -30.46 5.51
N ASN A 73 4.06 -29.66 5.77
CA ASN A 73 5.20 -29.41 4.86
C ASN A 73 4.77 -29.04 3.42
N ARG A 74 3.70 -28.25 3.28
CA ARG A 74 3.21 -27.74 1.99
C ARG A 74 3.99 -26.50 1.58
N ARG A 75 4.12 -26.29 0.27
CA ARG A 75 4.76 -25.08 -0.26
C ARG A 75 3.83 -23.89 -0.11
N ILE A 76 4.29 -22.85 0.56
CA ILE A 76 3.52 -21.60 0.75
C ILE A 76 3.98 -20.57 -0.28
N VAL A 77 3.02 -20.04 -1.03
CA VAL A 77 3.23 -18.98 -2.02
C VAL A 77 2.44 -17.74 -1.59
N LEU A 78 3.15 -16.65 -1.33
CA LEU A 78 2.57 -15.35 -1.00
C LEU A 78 2.53 -14.50 -2.27
N VAL A 79 1.38 -13.93 -2.60
CA VAL A 79 1.18 -13.05 -3.76
C VAL A 79 0.65 -11.73 -3.27
N ASP A 80 1.53 -10.75 -3.24
CA ASP A 80 1.23 -9.43 -2.71
C ASP A 80 1.12 -8.38 -3.82
N ASP A 81 0.23 -7.42 -3.63
CA ASP A 81 -0.07 -6.35 -4.57
C ASP A 81 0.33 -4.96 -4.07
N GLY A 82 0.92 -4.81 -2.87
CA GLY A 82 1.32 -3.49 -2.35
C GLY A 82 2.11 -3.50 -1.04
N LEU A 83 2.23 -2.35 -0.37
CA LEU A 83 3.03 -2.19 0.87
C LEU A 83 2.57 -3.04 2.06
N TYR A 84 1.45 -3.76 1.94
CA TYR A 84 0.94 -4.61 3.01
C TYR A 84 1.89 -5.75 3.37
N LEU A 85 2.57 -6.33 2.39
CA LEU A 85 3.60 -7.32 2.66
C LEU A 85 4.80 -6.71 3.40
N LEU A 86 5.13 -5.43 3.20
CA LEU A 86 6.29 -4.81 3.84
C LEU A 86 6.19 -4.90 5.37
N SER A 87 5.03 -4.56 5.95
CA SER A 87 4.76 -4.70 7.39
C SER A 87 4.84 -6.14 7.95
N TYR A 88 4.83 -7.14 7.07
CA TYR A 88 4.84 -8.56 7.41
C TYR A 88 6.10 -9.27 6.88
N ILE A 89 6.95 -8.59 6.12
CA ILE A 89 8.03 -9.20 5.35
C ILE A 89 9.07 -9.80 6.30
N SER A 90 9.44 -9.07 7.36
CA SER A 90 10.38 -9.54 8.39
C SER A 90 9.95 -10.86 9.02
N LYS A 91 8.65 -11.14 9.10
CA LYS A 91 8.12 -12.39 9.68
C LYS A 91 8.15 -13.57 8.72
N VAL A 92 8.28 -13.31 7.42
CA VAL A 92 8.23 -14.35 6.38
C VAL A 92 9.55 -14.57 5.66
N LEU A 93 10.49 -13.61 5.66
CA LEU A 93 11.77 -13.73 4.95
C LEU A 93 12.63 -14.91 5.41
N ASP A 94 12.60 -15.21 6.71
CA ASP A 94 13.34 -16.32 7.31
C ASP A 94 12.61 -17.67 7.15
N LYS A 95 11.45 -17.67 6.50
CA LYS A 95 10.69 -18.89 6.17
C LYS A 95 11.06 -19.37 4.78
N ARG A 96 10.81 -20.66 4.49
CA ARG A 96 11.02 -21.25 3.16
C ARG A 96 9.79 -21.05 2.25
N TYR A 97 9.38 -19.80 2.08
CA TYR A 97 8.21 -19.46 1.26
C TYR A 97 8.63 -18.97 -0.13
N VAL A 98 7.66 -18.92 -1.04
CA VAL A 98 7.81 -18.24 -2.33
C VAL A 98 7.00 -16.94 -2.27
N ILE A 99 7.60 -15.82 -2.63
CA ILE A 99 6.99 -14.50 -2.50
C ILE A 99 6.98 -13.83 -3.87
N TYR A 100 5.80 -13.50 -4.37
CA TYR A 100 5.61 -12.64 -5.54
C TYR A 100 5.15 -11.27 -5.06
N THR A 101 5.89 -10.22 -5.44
CA THR A 101 5.54 -8.84 -5.09
C THR A 101 5.86 -7.89 -6.24
N LYS A 102 5.27 -6.70 -6.21
CA LYS A 102 5.59 -5.58 -7.11
C LYS A 102 6.58 -4.59 -6.49
N LEU A 103 6.84 -4.73 -5.19
CA LEU A 103 7.74 -3.85 -4.47
C LEU A 103 9.18 -4.28 -4.71
N PRO A 104 10.13 -3.35 -4.84
CA PRO A 104 11.55 -3.64 -5.05
C PRO A 104 12.21 -4.09 -3.73
N LEU A 105 11.70 -5.17 -3.13
CA LEU A 105 12.14 -5.67 -1.83
C LEU A 105 13.58 -6.18 -1.87
N GLU A 106 14.11 -6.55 -3.03
CA GLU A 106 15.51 -6.93 -3.23
C GLU A 106 16.49 -5.83 -2.79
N LYS A 107 16.04 -4.57 -2.75
CA LYS A 107 16.85 -3.43 -2.29
C LYS A 107 16.82 -3.23 -0.78
N VAL A 108 15.81 -3.80 -0.10
CA VAL A 108 15.59 -3.67 1.35
C VAL A 108 16.07 -4.93 2.08
N VAL A 109 15.91 -6.09 1.46
CA VAL A 109 16.18 -7.39 2.05
C VAL A 109 17.61 -7.81 1.78
N ARG A 110 18.46 -7.77 2.82
CA ARG A 110 19.88 -8.14 2.73
C ARG A 110 20.10 -9.66 2.70
N SER A 111 19.22 -10.42 3.35
CA SER A 111 19.29 -11.88 3.44
C SER A 111 17.89 -12.45 3.54
N CYS A 112 17.59 -13.52 2.79
CA CYS A 112 16.32 -14.22 2.91
C CYS A 112 16.49 -15.71 2.62
N VAL A 113 15.71 -16.52 3.35
CA VAL A 113 15.55 -17.95 3.10
C VAL A 113 14.43 -18.18 2.06
N SER A 114 13.47 -17.27 2.01
CA SER A 114 12.39 -17.28 1.02
C SER A 114 12.89 -17.01 -0.39
N ARG A 115 12.20 -17.56 -1.40
CA ARG A 115 12.43 -17.19 -2.81
C ARG A 115 11.58 -15.99 -3.17
N LEU A 116 12.22 -14.88 -3.54
CA LEU A 116 11.57 -13.63 -3.89
C LEU A 116 11.52 -13.46 -5.43
N TYR A 117 10.34 -13.14 -5.94
CA TYR A 117 10.09 -12.85 -7.36
C TYR A 117 9.42 -11.50 -7.51
N ILE A 118 10.09 -10.59 -8.21
CA ILE A 118 9.57 -9.26 -8.51
C ILE A 118 8.79 -9.33 -9.81
N VAL A 119 7.50 -9.02 -9.74
CA VAL A 119 6.61 -9.01 -10.90
C VAL A 119 6.66 -7.61 -11.52
N PRO A 120 7.19 -7.43 -12.74
CA PRO A 120 7.20 -6.15 -13.41
C PRO A 120 5.77 -5.65 -13.59
N GLN A 121 5.53 -4.38 -13.31
CA GLN A 121 4.25 -3.74 -13.55
C GLN A 121 4.36 -2.89 -14.81
N GLU A 122 3.47 -3.09 -15.77
CA GLU A 122 3.25 -2.12 -16.83
C GLU A 122 2.78 -0.82 -16.18
N VAL A 123 3.63 0.19 -16.25
CA VAL A 123 3.34 1.52 -15.73
C VAL A 123 2.67 2.31 -16.84
N LYS A 124 1.35 2.50 -16.72
CA LYS A 124 0.66 3.42 -17.62
C LYS A 124 1.13 4.84 -17.32
N LYS A 125 1.59 5.52 -18.38
CA LYS A 125 1.98 6.94 -18.29
C LYS A 125 0.73 7.79 -18.21
N ILE A 126 0.74 8.73 -17.27
CA ILE A 126 -0.34 9.69 -17.07
C ILE A 126 0.02 10.99 -17.80
N GLU A 127 -0.95 11.54 -18.52
CA GLU A 127 -0.81 12.82 -19.20
C GLU A 127 -0.59 13.95 -18.18
N ILE A 128 0.29 14.90 -18.49
CA ILE A 128 0.62 16.01 -17.59
C ILE A 128 -0.12 17.26 -18.05
N ILE A 129 -0.86 17.87 -17.14
CA ILE A 129 -1.56 19.14 -17.35
C ILE A 129 -0.73 20.27 -16.78
N PRO A 130 -0.35 21.30 -17.56
CA PRO A 130 0.36 22.47 -17.04
C PRO A 130 -0.45 23.18 -15.95
N ALA A 131 0.04 23.18 -14.71
CA ALA A 131 -0.67 23.77 -13.57
C ALA A 131 0.22 24.45 -12.51
N ASN A 132 1.53 24.17 -12.50
CA ASN A 132 2.48 24.63 -11.47
C ASN A 132 1.92 24.45 -10.05
N SER A 133 1.67 23.19 -9.69
CA SER A 133 0.92 22.83 -8.48
C SER A 133 1.80 22.27 -7.37
N VAL A 134 1.28 22.39 -6.14
CA VAL A 134 1.64 21.59 -4.98
C VAL A 134 0.44 20.71 -4.66
N SER A 135 0.54 19.44 -5.00
CA SER A 135 -0.48 18.44 -4.82
C SER A 135 -0.19 17.60 -3.57
N PHE A 136 -1.16 17.46 -2.67
CA PHE A 136 -1.04 16.57 -1.51
C PHE A 136 -1.98 15.39 -1.67
N VAL A 137 -1.46 14.17 -1.51
CA VAL A 137 -2.24 12.92 -1.58
C VAL A 137 -2.63 12.53 -0.16
N GLY A 138 -3.91 12.72 0.15
CA GLY A 138 -4.52 12.48 1.45
C GLY A 138 -4.54 11.02 1.86
N MET A 139 -4.72 10.81 3.16
CA MET A 139 -4.79 9.50 3.79
C MET A 139 -5.69 9.55 5.01
N LYS A 140 -6.41 8.45 5.26
CA LYS A 140 -7.32 8.31 6.40
C LYS A 140 -6.65 8.15 7.77
N LEU A 141 -5.50 8.77 8.00
CA LEU A 141 -4.67 8.58 9.21
C LEU A 141 -5.39 9.05 10.47
N VAL A 142 -6.13 10.16 10.37
CA VAL A 142 -6.92 10.71 11.46
C VAL A 142 -8.10 9.79 11.77
N GLU A 143 -8.82 9.34 10.73
CA GLU A 143 -10.02 8.52 10.87
C GLU A 143 -9.75 7.12 11.44
N ILE A 144 -8.53 6.61 11.27
CA ILE A 144 -8.10 5.34 11.88
C ILE A 144 -7.36 5.53 13.20
N GLY A 145 -7.25 6.76 13.71
CA GLY A 145 -6.57 7.08 14.98
C GLY A 145 -5.06 6.86 14.95
N TYR A 146 -4.44 6.96 13.77
CA TYR A 146 -2.99 6.85 13.61
C TYR A 146 -2.27 8.18 13.76
N LEU A 147 -2.97 9.31 13.59
CA LEU A 147 -2.42 10.63 13.80
C LEU A 147 -3.50 11.57 14.34
N ASP A 148 -3.13 12.44 15.26
CA ASP A 148 -4.01 13.51 15.72
C ASP A 148 -4.31 14.50 14.59
N GLU A 149 -5.55 14.98 14.52
CA GLU A 149 -6.01 15.91 13.48
C GLU A 149 -5.18 17.19 13.47
N ASP A 150 -4.91 17.77 14.65
CA ASP A 150 -4.10 18.99 14.77
C ASP A 150 -2.70 18.84 14.19
N ILE A 151 -2.09 17.66 14.37
CA ILE A 151 -0.76 17.37 13.80
C ILE A 151 -0.88 17.21 12.28
N TYR A 152 -1.91 16.51 11.79
CA TYR A 152 -2.17 16.39 10.35
C TYR A 152 -2.35 17.77 9.68
N ILE A 153 -3.14 18.65 10.30
CA ILE A 153 -3.38 20.01 9.82
C ILE A 153 -2.11 20.86 9.85
N LYS A 154 -1.29 20.77 10.90
CA LYS A 154 0.02 21.46 10.95
C LYS A 154 0.95 21.04 9.81
N ILE A 155 0.99 19.75 9.47
CA ILE A 155 1.76 19.27 8.32
C ILE A 155 1.28 19.94 7.03
N LEU A 156 -0.04 20.02 6.82
CA LEU A 156 -0.62 20.67 5.64
C LEU A 156 -0.38 22.18 5.62
N GLN A 157 -0.37 22.84 6.77
CA GLN A 157 -0.02 24.26 6.89
C GLN A 157 1.42 24.52 6.40
N GLU A 158 2.38 23.67 6.78
CA GLU A 158 3.76 23.75 6.30
C GLU A 158 3.86 23.60 4.78
N VAL A 159 3.07 22.68 4.19
CA VAL A 159 3.01 22.50 2.74
C VAL A 159 2.38 23.71 2.05
N ALA A 160 1.27 24.21 2.59
CA ALA A 160 0.58 25.37 2.07
C ALA A 160 1.47 26.62 2.11
N TYR A 161 2.19 26.83 3.21
CA TYR A 161 3.12 27.94 3.38
C TYR A 161 4.22 27.93 2.30
N LYS A 162 4.88 26.79 2.12
CA LYS A 162 5.91 26.61 1.07
C LYS A 162 5.34 26.78 -0.34
N GLY A 163 4.13 26.29 -0.60
CA GLY A 163 3.47 26.39 -1.89
C GLY A 163 3.02 27.82 -2.23
N LYS A 164 2.35 28.50 -1.30
CA LYS A 164 1.87 29.88 -1.46
C LYS A 164 3.02 30.86 -1.65
N GLY A 165 4.11 30.72 -0.88
CA GLY A 165 5.31 31.55 -1.04
C GLY A 165 5.95 31.44 -2.44
N SER A 166 5.63 30.39 -3.20
CA SER A 166 6.10 30.16 -4.56
C SER A 166 5.04 30.43 -5.64
N GLY A 167 3.87 30.98 -5.28
CA GLY A 167 2.76 31.25 -6.21
C GLY A 167 2.12 30.00 -6.83
N LYS A 168 2.24 28.83 -6.18
CA LYS A 168 1.77 27.55 -6.72
C LYS A 168 0.32 27.26 -6.33
N ASN A 169 -0.41 26.58 -7.21
CA ASN A 169 -1.76 26.09 -6.94
C ASN A 169 -1.72 24.95 -5.92
N LEU A 170 -2.45 25.08 -4.81
CA LEU A 170 -2.56 24.04 -3.79
C LEU A 170 -3.72 23.09 -4.13
N ILE A 171 -3.43 21.79 -4.25
CA ILE A 171 -4.43 20.76 -4.55
C ILE A 171 -4.33 19.68 -3.49
N TYR A 172 -5.47 19.25 -2.94
CA TYR A 172 -5.53 18.15 -1.99
C TYR A 172 -6.42 17.04 -2.55
N TYR A 173 -5.84 15.86 -2.78
CA TYR A 173 -6.59 14.67 -3.22
C TYR A 173 -7.05 13.90 -1.99
N ALA A 174 -8.33 14.02 -1.67
CA ALA A 174 -8.89 13.37 -0.50
C ALA A 174 -8.94 11.86 -0.67
N HIS A 175 -8.59 11.14 0.38
CA HIS A 175 -8.89 9.72 0.48
C HIS A 175 -10.40 9.55 0.76
N ARG A 176 -11.05 8.61 0.06
CA ARG A 176 -12.52 8.43 0.08
C ARG A 176 -13.16 8.22 1.47
N GLU A 177 -12.36 7.85 2.46
CA GLU A 177 -12.78 7.58 3.84
C GLU A 177 -12.45 8.75 4.79
N GLU A 178 -12.01 9.91 4.27
CA GLU A 178 -11.77 11.10 5.08
C GLU A 178 -13.08 11.84 5.40
N SER A 179 -13.14 12.39 6.62
CA SER A 179 -14.32 13.10 7.11
C SER A 179 -14.48 14.48 6.46
N ASP A 180 -15.73 14.89 6.21
CA ASP A 180 -16.02 16.18 5.58
C ASP A 180 -15.57 17.38 6.44
N ASN A 181 -15.66 17.27 7.78
CA ASN A 181 -15.17 18.31 8.70
C ASN A 181 -13.68 18.59 8.50
N LYS A 182 -12.86 17.54 8.44
CA LYS A 182 -11.42 17.66 8.18
C LYS A 182 -11.16 18.24 6.80
N LEU A 183 -11.92 17.82 5.78
CA LEU A 183 -11.77 18.36 4.42
C LEU A 183 -12.08 19.86 4.37
N SER A 184 -13.12 20.34 5.08
CA SER A 184 -13.41 21.77 5.19
C SER A 184 -12.29 22.56 5.88
N LEU A 185 -11.65 21.99 6.91
CA LEU A 185 -10.46 22.59 7.53
C LEU A 185 -9.32 22.70 6.51
N ILE A 186 -9.10 21.67 5.70
CA ILE A 186 -8.06 21.67 4.66
C ILE A 186 -8.35 22.71 3.57
N GLU A 187 -9.61 22.86 3.14
CA GLU A 187 -10.01 23.93 2.21
C GLU A 187 -9.72 25.32 2.79
N SER A 188 -9.96 25.52 4.09
CA SER A 188 -9.66 26.81 4.77
C SER A 188 -8.17 27.19 4.73
N LEU A 189 -7.27 26.21 4.58
CA LEU A 189 -5.83 26.46 4.38
C LEU A 189 -5.51 26.95 2.95
N GLY A 190 -6.49 26.99 2.05
CA GLY A 190 -6.37 27.43 0.66
C GLY A 190 -6.10 26.30 -0.34
N TYR A 191 -6.33 25.04 0.05
CA TYR A 191 -6.29 23.91 -0.88
C TYR A 191 -7.57 23.83 -1.71
N LYS A 192 -7.45 23.51 -3.00
CA LYS A 192 -8.54 22.94 -3.76
C LYS A 192 -8.67 21.46 -3.39
N VAL A 193 -9.67 21.10 -2.59
CA VAL A 193 -9.93 19.70 -2.23
C VAL A 193 -10.64 18.99 -3.38
N ILE A 194 -10.14 17.82 -3.74
CA ILE A 194 -10.70 16.93 -4.77
C ILE A 194 -11.11 15.63 -4.08
N LYS A 195 -12.42 15.41 -3.97
CA LYS A 195 -13.01 14.18 -3.44
C LYS A 195 -13.44 13.27 -4.59
N SER A 196 -13.08 11.99 -4.52
CA SER A 196 -13.43 11.01 -5.53
C SER A 196 -13.61 9.62 -4.92
N GLU A 197 -14.53 8.85 -5.49
CA GLU A 197 -14.68 7.42 -5.22
C GLU A 197 -13.58 6.59 -5.89
N LEU A 198 -12.90 7.17 -6.90
CA LEU A 198 -11.77 6.53 -7.57
C LEU A 198 -10.49 6.71 -6.74
N PRO A 199 -9.60 5.71 -6.69
CA PRO A 199 -8.23 5.90 -6.23
C PRO A 199 -7.56 7.05 -7.00
N VAL A 200 -6.69 7.81 -6.33
CA VAL A 200 -6.01 8.97 -6.92
C VAL A 200 -5.27 8.62 -8.21
N GLU A 201 -4.71 7.41 -8.31
CA GLU A 201 -4.05 6.96 -9.53
C GLU A 201 -5.00 6.87 -10.73
N GLN A 202 -6.21 6.34 -10.51
CA GLN A 202 -7.23 6.21 -11.55
C GLN A 202 -7.86 7.57 -11.89
N LEU A 203 -8.01 8.43 -10.88
CA LEU A 203 -8.49 9.79 -11.08
C LEU A 203 -7.53 10.57 -11.99
N LEU A 204 -6.24 10.57 -11.66
CA LEU A 204 -5.22 11.26 -12.45
C LEU A 204 -5.00 10.62 -13.82
N GLU A 205 -5.17 9.31 -13.96
CA GLU A 205 -5.16 8.63 -15.25
C GLU A 205 -6.31 9.08 -16.17
N ARG A 206 -7.49 9.34 -15.59
CA ARG A 206 -8.67 9.81 -16.33
C ARG A 206 -8.59 11.30 -16.65
N ASP A 207 -8.20 12.11 -15.67
CA ASP A 207 -8.33 13.57 -15.74
C ASP A 207 -7.02 14.28 -16.10
N GLY A 208 -5.90 13.55 -16.13
CA GLY A 208 -4.56 14.11 -16.24
C GLY A 208 -3.98 14.53 -14.88
N ALA A 209 -2.65 14.53 -14.79
CA ALA A 209 -1.89 14.89 -13.61
C ALA A 209 -1.39 16.34 -13.70
N PRO A 210 -1.71 17.23 -12.75
CA PRO A 210 -1.17 18.58 -12.77
C PRO A 210 0.36 18.57 -12.62
N SER A 211 1.06 19.39 -13.42
CA SER A 211 2.51 19.53 -13.30
C SER A 211 2.89 20.14 -11.95
N GLY A 212 4.04 19.73 -11.42
CA GLY A 212 4.60 20.33 -10.20
C GLY A 212 5.14 19.29 -9.21
N SER A 213 4.70 19.40 -7.96
CA SER A 213 5.22 18.60 -6.85
C SER A 213 4.10 17.89 -6.11
N TYR A 214 4.32 16.63 -5.77
CA TYR A 214 3.39 15.76 -5.09
C TYR A 214 3.93 15.40 -3.70
N TYR A 215 3.07 15.49 -2.69
CA TYR A 215 3.39 15.27 -1.28
C TYR A 215 2.43 14.26 -0.67
N SER A 216 2.87 13.49 0.32
CA SER A 216 2.02 12.59 1.11
C SER A 216 2.72 12.17 2.41
N LEU A 217 2.03 11.41 3.27
CA LEU A 217 2.58 10.80 4.49
C LEU A 217 2.73 9.28 4.30
N TYR A 218 3.91 8.80 3.91
CA TYR A 218 4.19 7.36 3.68
C TYR A 218 3.14 6.58 2.83
N SER A 219 2.42 7.23 1.91
CA SER A 219 1.40 6.59 1.07
C SER A 219 1.99 5.69 -0.03
N THR A 220 1.37 4.54 -0.27
CA THR A 220 1.64 3.72 -1.47
C THR A 220 1.28 4.42 -2.76
N ALA A 221 0.26 5.29 -2.73
CA ALA A 221 -0.24 5.93 -3.93
C ALA A 221 0.84 6.82 -4.54
N ILE A 222 1.63 7.52 -3.70
CA ILE A 222 2.69 8.39 -4.19
C ILE A 222 3.82 7.62 -4.87
N TYR A 223 4.07 6.38 -4.46
CA TYR A 223 4.98 5.46 -5.13
C TYR A 223 4.49 5.03 -6.51
N ASN A 224 3.19 4.75 -6.66
CA ASN A 224 2.63 4.41 -7.97
C ASN A 224 2.64 5.62 -8.89
N LEU A 225 2.23 6.78 -8.38
CA LEU A 225 2.20 8.04 -9.11
C LEU A 225 3.60 8.45 -9.59
N SER A 226 4.64 8.27 -8.77
CA SER A 226 6.01 8.64 -9.17
C SER A 226 6.55 7.85 -10.36
N LYS A 227 6.02 6.63 -10.60
CA LYS A 227 6.35 5.86 -11.80
C LYS A 227 5.57 6.34 -13.03
N SER A 228 4.31 6.71 -12.82
CA SER A 228 3.35 7.03 -13.88
C SER A 228 3.45 8.46 -14.41
N ILE A 229 3.77 9.42 -13.55
CA ILE A 229 3.83 10.85 -13.91
C ILE A 229 5.30 11.23 -14.12
N ALA A 230 5.67 11.54 -15.36
CA ALA A 230 7.01 12.02 -15.68
C ALA A 230 7.20 13.50 -15.28
N GLY A 231 8.45 13.95 -15.13
CA GLY A 231 8.78 15.37 -14.98
C GLY A 231 8.28 16.09 -13.71
N SER A 232 7.57 15.38 -12.81
CA SER A 232 7.10 15.91 -11.52
C SER A 232 8.00 15.46 -10.38
N LYS A 233 8.01 16.22 -9.29
CA LYS A 233 8.77 15.88 -8.08
C LYS A 233 7.87 15.21 -7.04
N PHE A 234 8.40 14.21 -6.34
CA PHE A 234 7.65 13.41 -5.38
C PHE A 234 8.34 13.44 -4.03
N TYR A 235 7.56 13.76 -3.00
CA TYR A 235 8.02 13.95 -1.64
C TYR A 235 7.14 13.18 -0.67
N SER A 236 7.74 12.66 0.41
CA SER A 236 6.98 12.19 1.55
C SER A 236 7.45 12.87 2.83
N TYR A 237 6.49 13.42 3.57
CA TYR A 237 6.79 14.00 4.87
C TYR A 237 6.95 12.91 5.91
N ARG A 238 7.98 13.04 6.74
CA ARG A 238 8.23 12.23 7.92
C ARG A 238 8.18 13.11 9.16
N ILE A 239 7.41 12.67 10.14
CA ILE A 239 7.34 13.28 11.47
C ILE A 239 8.02 12.35 12.47
N ASP A 240 8.24 12.84 13.69
CA ASP A 240 8.78 12.02 14.75
C ASP A 240 7.93 10.75 14.96
N LYS A 241 8.59 9.59 15.02
CA LYS A 241 7.95 8.29 15.23
C LYS A 241 7.06 8.23 16.46
N PHE A 242 7.29 9.08 17.46
CA PHE A 242 6.49 9.12 18.68
C PHE A 242 5.06 9.61 18.46
N TYR A 243 4.78 10.34 17.37
CA TYR A 243 3.42 10.68 16.93
C TYR A 243 2.65 9.48 16.38
N TRP A 244 3.34 8.40 15.99
CA TRP A 244 2.68 7.19 15.53
C TRP A 244 2.36 6.23 16.69
N PRO A 245 1.25 5.47 16.60
CA PRO A 245 0.97 4.37 17.51
C PRO A 245 2.14 3.39 17.58
N ALA A 246 2.49 2.93 18.79
CA ALA A 246 3.66 2.10 19.02
C ALA A 246 3.70 0.84 18.12
N HIS A 247 2.55 0.22 17.87
CA HIS A 247 2.44 -0.98 17.03
C HIS A 247 2.63 -0.72 15.53
N ALA A 248 2.55 0.54 15.08
CA ALA A 248 2.63 0.91 13.67
C ALA A 248 4.00 1.51 13.27
N ARG A 249 4.79 1.99 14.24
CA ARG A 249 6.06 2.71 14.02
C ARG A 249 7.01 1.99 13.08
N GLU A 250 7.30 0.72 13.33
CA GLU A 250 8.27 -0.05 12.53
C GLU A 250 7.81 -0.18 11.06
N ALA A 251 6.52 -0.47 10.84
CA ALA A 251 5.97 -0.60 9.50
C ALA A 251 5.96 0.73 8.73
N ILE A 252 5.75 1.84 9.44
CA ILE A 252 5.79 3.19 8.85
C ILE A 252 7.23 3.56 8.46
N GLU A 253 8.22 3.30 9.32
CA GLU A 253 9.63 3.55 9.00
C GLU A 253 10.10 2.72 7.81
N GLN A 254 9.72 1.44 7.74
CA GLN A 254 10.00 0.60 6.58
C GLN A 254 9.38 1.19 5.29
N CYS A 255 8.18 1.76 5.39
CA CYS A 255 7.55 2.43 4.25
C CYS A 255 8.39 3.61 3.77
N TYR A 256 8.88 4.46 4.67
CA TYR A 256 9.77 5.57 4.32
C TYR A 256 11.07 5.08 3.67
N ASP A 257 11.67 4.02 4.18
CA ASP A 257 12.87 3.41 3.56
C ASP A 257 12.59 2.98 2.12
N LEU A 258 11.43 2.35 1.87
CA LEU A 258 11.05 1.94 0.53
C LEU A 258 10.83 3.14 -0.40
N LEU A 259 10.13 4.17 0.07
CA LEU A 259 9.90 5.39 -0.71
C LEU A 259 11.23 6.04 -1.08
N LYS A 260 12.16 6.14 -0.13
CA LYS A 260 13.51 6.68 -0.34
C LYS A 260 14.28 5.89 -1.40
N ILE A 261 14.30 4.56 -1.29
CA ILE A 261 14.95 3.66 -2.26
C ILE A 261 14.34 3.77 -3.66
N SER A 262 13.08 4.21 -3.73
CA SER A 262 12.32 4.40 -4.95
C SER A 262 12.49 5.79 -5.58
N GLY A 263 13.39 6.61 -5.04
CA GLY A 263 13.69 7.96 -5.56
C GLY A 263 12.71 9.04 -5.09
N ILE A 264 11.87 8.74 -4.09
CA ILE A 264 11.00 9.74 -3.46
C ILE A 264 11.78 10.42 -2.33
N GLU A 265 11.77 11.74 -2.33
CA GLU A 265 12.51 12.52 -1.34
C GLU A 265 11.75 12.54 0.00
N ILE A 266 12.45 12.23 1.10
CA ILE A 266 11.86 12.24 2.43
C ILE A 266 12.17 13.58 3.09
N LEU A 267 11.12 14.29 3.52
CA LEU A 267 11.21 15.59 4.17
C LEU A 267 10.86 15.45 5.65
N ASP A 268 11.82 15.69 6.52
CA ASP A 268 11.58 15.67 7.97
C ASP A 268 10.91 16.97 8.43
N ILE A 269 9.78 16.85 9.16
CA ILE A 269 9.15 17.96 9.88
C ILE A 269 9.38 17.77 11.38
N ARG A 270 9.74 18.87 12.05
CA ARG A 270 9.82 18.96 13.51
C ARG A 270 8.81 20.01 13.97
N PHE A 271 8.08 19.68 15.03
CA PHE A 271 7.13 20.56 15.72
C PHE A 271 7.67 20.92 17.09
#